data_AF-A0AAU7KHA9-F1
#
_entry.id   AF-A0AAU7KHA9-F1
#
_cell.length_a   1.000
_cell.length_b   1.000
_cell.length_c   1.000
_cell.angle_alpha   90.00
_cell.angle_beta   90.00
_cell.angle_gamma   90.00
#
_symmetry.space_group_name_H-M   'P 1'
#
loop_
_entity.id
_entity.type
_entity.pdbx_description
1 polymer ?
#
loop_
_entity_poly.entity_id
_entity_poly.type
_entity_poly.pdbx_seq_one_letter_code
_entity_poly.pdbx_strand_id
1 'polypeptide(L)'
;MTDTTHADMTHEQSLSHEQSLEARLRAHHQDLPPAERRLAELLLNFPGDISRYSAGELAEAAGTSRAAASRLFRRLGYRDFNEARQQVRDAQRWGSPLYLSSATEARRPAPGDNRATGQNATGHDSGALEQGTGLESAAQGGADQSGSSRQPSARGTEGQALSGSQGALGGLDADSALGMHLAQEQDNLARSFAELDQAALGEAISALGKAPRVHLAGFRNSQMLASFFHRQLQLLRPDVQLLPRPGQTLGEDLVDVGADDLVILIALRRRTGQETSLLDCCRQQGAKTLLLVDPTCPTTLAGDWRLEARVASASPFDSYASCLSMIQAICTIFYRQNIDTCQQRLREVEALHDSLDELSRL
;
A
#
# COMPACT_ATOMS: atom_id res chain seq x y z
N MET A 1 30.87 -17.78 55.32
CA MET A 1 31.22 -16.36 55.08
C MET A 1 32.38 -16.41 54.12
N THR A 2 32.36 -16.03 52.85
CA THR A 2 31.50 -15.28 51.90
C THR A 2 31.98 -15.84 50.53
N ASP A 3 31.19 -16.00 49.47
CA ASP A 3 30.80 -14.92 48.57
C ASP A 3 29.98 -15.56 47.41
N THR A 4 28.73 -15.14 47.20
CA THR A 4 27.85 -15.65 46.12
C THR A 4 27.27 -14.49 45.31
N THR A 5 28.04 -13.43 45.05
CA THR A 5 27.46 -12.17 44.51
C THR A 5 28.08 -11.68 43.20
N HIS A 6 28.65 -12.54 42.35
CA HIS A 6 29.28 -12.10 41.09
C HIS A 6 28.77 -12.72 39.78
N ALA A 7 27.79 -13.64 39.82
CA ALA A 7 27.31 -14.28 38.58
C ALA A 7 26.02 -13.67 37.98
N ASP A 8 25.30 -12.81 38.71
CA ASP A 8 23.95 -12.38 38.33
C ASP A 8 23.90 -11.09 37.47
N MET A 9 25.01 -10.35 37.37
CA MET A 9 25.05 -9.07 36.64
C MET A 9 25.40 -9.19 35.15
N THR A 10 25.92 -10.33 34.70
CA THR A 10 26.36 -10.52 33.30
C THR A 10 25.26 -11.00 32.35
N HIS A 11 24.14 -11.54 32.87
CA HIS A 11 23.06 -12.07 32.02
C HIS A 11 21.99 -11.03 31.65
N GLU A 12 21.77 -10.00 32.46
CA GLU A 12 20.82 -8.91 32.15
C GLU A 12 21.33 -7.98 31.04
N GLN A 13 22.64 -7.84 30.88
CA GLN A 13 23.21 -6.93 29.88
C GLN A 13 23.16 -7.49 28.44
N SER A 14 23.18 -8.82 28.27
CA SER A 14 23.16 -9.46 26.94
C SER A 14 21.79 -9.42 26.26
N LEU A 15 20.70 -9.45 27.03
CA LEU A 15 19.32 -9.39 26.51
C LEU A 15 18.91 -7.99 26.00
N SER A 16 19.63 -6.95 26.39
CA SER A 16 19.34 -5.59 25.94
C SER A 16 19.59 -5.42 24.45
N HIS A 17 20.63 -6.08 23.89
CA HIS A 17 21.10 -5.92 22.50
C HIS A 17 20.11 -6.39 21.42
N GLU A 18 19.14 -7.25 21.76
CA GLU A 18 18.16 -7.79 20.81
C GLU A 18 16.94 -6.89 20.58
N GLN A 19 16.68 -5.92 21.46
CA GLN A 19 15.54 -5.01 21.31
C GLN A 19 15.83 -3.90 20.29
N SER A 20 14.86 -3.63 19.42
CA SER A 20 14.95 -2.54 18.43
C SER A 20 15.10 -1.17 19.11
N LEU A 21 15.78 -0.23 18.44
CA LEU A 21 15.96 1.15 18.94
C LEU A 21 14.63 1.79 19.35
N GLU A 22 13.56 1.54 18.59
CA GLU A 22 12.22 2.03 18.90
C GLU A 22 11.64 1.41 20.17
N ALA A 23 11.76 0.09 20.36
CA ALA A 23 11.27 -0.59 21.55
C ALA A 23 11.91 -0.01 22.82
N ARG A 24 13.21 0.27 22.78
CA ARG A 24 13.93 0.93 23.88
C ARG A 24 13.47 2.36 24.10
N LEU A 25 13.27 3.13 23.02
CA LEU A 25 12.75 4.50 23.10
C LEU A 25 11.37 4.55 23.74
N ARG A 26 10.46 3.64 23.37
CA ARG A 26 9.11 3.55 23.95
C ARG A 26 9.15 3.12 25.41
N ALA A 27 9.98 2.13 25.75
CA ALA A 27 10.12 1.63 27.11
C ALA A 27 10.60 2.71 28.10
N HIS A 28 11.51 3.59 27.66
CA HIS A 28 12.10 4.61 28.53
C HIS A 28 11.45 6.00 28.41
N HIS A 29 10.50 6.22 27.49
CA HIS A 29 9.99 7.55 27.12
C HIS A 29 9.50 8.40 28.31
N GLN A 30 8.80 7.77 29.27
CA GLN A 30 8.22 8.47 30.43
C GLN A 30 9.30 8.98 31.41
N ASP A 31 10.42 8.28 31.50
CA ASP A 31 11.52 8.57 32.44
C ASP A 31 12.59 9.51 31.84
N LEU A 32 12.41 9.96 30.60
CA LEU A 32 13.37 10.84 29.94
C LEU A 32 13.28 12.30 30.43
N PRO A 33 14.42 12.93 30.77
CA PRO A 33 14.53 14.37 30.99
C PRO A 33 14.05 15.17 29.76
N PRO A 34 13.58 16.41 29.93
CA PRO A 34 12.94 17.17 28.85
C PRO A 34 13.76 17.32 27.55
N ALA A 35 15.09 17.42 27.65
CA ALA A 35 15.95 17.49 26.47
C ALA A 35 16.08 16.13 25.76
N GLU A 36 16.18 15.04 26.51
CA GLU A 36 16.28 13.69 25.96
C GLU A 36 14.92 13.19 25.46
N ARG A 37 13.83 13.61 26.09
CA ARG A 37 12.46 13.34 25.63
C ARG A 37 12.20 13.99 24.28
N ARG A 38 12.60 15.24 24.07
CA ARG A 38 12.51 15.89 22.74
C ARG A 38 13.30 15.16 21.65
N LEU A 39 14.47 14.64 21.99
CA LEU A 39 15.27 13.81 21.09
C LEU A 39 14.59 12.46 20.81
N ALA A 40 14.02 11.82 21.83
CA ALA A 40 13.28 10.58 21.69
C ALA A 40 12.00 10.78 20.89
N GLU A 41 11.26 11.86 21.12
CA GLU A 41 10.09 12.28 20.33
C GLU A 41 10.51 12.52 18.88
N LEU A 42 11.61 13.23 18.61
CA LEU A 42 12.12 13.40 17.25
C LEU A 42 12.43 12.05 16.60
N LEU A 43 13.14 11.15 17.27
CA LEU A 43 13.46 9.81 16.75
C LEU A 43 12.23 8.93 16.57
N LEU A 44 11.27 9.02 17.50
CA LEU A 44 9.97 8.36 17.44
C LEU A 44 9.04 8.98 16.41
N ASN A 45 9.30 10.22 15.94
CA ASN A 45 8.58 10.94 14.87
C ASN A 45 9.31 10.87 13.51
N PHE A 46 10.54 10.34 13.45
CA PHE A 46 11.34 10.13 12.23
C PHE A 46 12.02 8.75 12.22
N PRO A 47 11.29 7.67 11.95
CA PRO A 47 11.84 6.34 11.98
C PRO A 47 12.11 5.96 10.52
N GLY A 48 13.32 5.43 10.29
CA GLY A 48 13.85 5.16 8.96
C GLY A 48 15.10 5.97 8.60
N ASP A 49 15.38 7.09 9.27
CA ASP A 49 16.42 8.03 8.81
C ASP A 49 17.50 8.44 9.83
N ILE A 50 17.61 7.79 10.99
CA ILE A 50 18.81 7.94 11.85
C ILE A 50 20.09 7.53 11.10
N SER A 51 19.97 6.64 10.11
CA SER A 51 21.03 6.26 9.17
C SER A 51 21.56 7.44 8.35
N ARG A 52 20.80 8.53 8.20
CA ARG A 52 21.21 9.72 7.42
C ARG A 52 21.76 10.86 8.27
N TYR A 53 21.40 10.95 9.55
CA TYR A 53 21.86 12.02 10.44
C TYR A 53 23.07 11.62 11.29
N SER A 54 23.87 12.61 11.70
CA SER A 54 24.86 12.52 12.77
C SER A 54 24.27 12.94 14.11
N ALA A 55 24.94 12.59 15.22
CA ALA A 55 24.51 13.00 16.56
C ALA A 55 24.41 14.53 16.74
N GLY A 56 25.16 15.31 15.95
CA GLY A 56 25.10 16.77 15.95
C GLY A 56 23.84 17.29 15.24
N GLU A 57 23.59 16.79 14.03
CA GLU A 57 22.41 17.16 13.23
C GLU A 57 21.10 16.74 13.92
N LEU A 58 21.10 15.58 14.60
CA LEU A 58 19.95 15.13 15.40
C LEU A 58 19.69 16.07 16.60
N ALA A 59 20.76 16.51 17.27
CA ALA A 59 20.65 17.43 18.39
C ALA A 59 20.13 18.80 17.94
N GLU A 60 20.64 19.30 16.81
CA GLU A 60 20.21 20.55 16.18
C GLU A 60 18.74 20.48 15.75
N ALA A 61 18.33 19.40 15.08
CA ALA A 61 16.96 19.17 14.67
C ALA A 61 15.97 19.08 15.85
N ALA A 62 16.41 18.56 17.00
CA ALA A 62 15.61 18.51 18.23
C ALA A 62 15.65 19.81 19.05
N GLY A 63 16.45 20.81 18.67
CA GLY A 63 16.70 22.01 19.47
C GLY A 63 17.35 21.69 20.82
N THR A 64 18.30 20.74 20.83
CA THR A 64 18.99 20.22 22.01
C THR A 64 20.51 20.25 21.84
N SER A 65 21.25 19.92 22.90
CA SER A 65 22.71 19.84 22.84
C SER A 65 23.18 18.45 22.38
N ARG A 66 24.35 18.40 21.71
CA ARG A 66 25.02 17.13 21.37
C ARG A 66 25.28 16.24 22.60
N ALA A 67 25.46 16.86 23.78
CA ALA A 67 25.59 16.16 25.05
C ALA A 67 24.27 15.49 25.47
N ALA A 68 23.11 16.12 25.23
CA ALA A 68 21.81 15.51 25.49
C ALA A 68 21.58 14.29 24.57
N ALA A 69 21.94 14.39 23.29
CA ALA A 69 21.90 13.25 22.37
C ALA A 69 22.77 12.09 22.87
N SER A 70 24.03 12.35 23.24
CA SER A 70 24.91 11.31 23.77
C SER A 70 24.40 10.66 25.07
N ARG A 71 23.73 11.42 25.95
CA ARG A 71 23.14 10.89 27.19
C ARG A 71 21.92 10.02 26.92
N LEU A 72 21.07 10.41 25.97
CA LEU A 72 19.92 9.59 25.55
C LEU A 72 20.38 8.21 25.08
N PHE A 73 21.29 8.13 24.12
CA PHE A 73 21.75 6.83 23.58
C PHE A 73 22.43 5.97 24.64
N ARG A 74 23.18 6.58 25.56
CA ARG A 74 23.72 5.86 26.73
C ARG A 74 22.65 5.33 27.66
N ARG A 75 21.58 6.09 27.91
CA ARG A 75 20.46 5.60 28.72
C ARG A 75 19.67 4.49 28.04
N LEU A 76 19.58 4.52 26.72
CA LEU A 76 18.99 3.46 25.91
C LEU A 76 19.88 2.22 25.77
N GLY A 77 21.01 2.16 26.48
CA GLY A 77 21.90 0.99 26.47
C GLY A 77 22.82 0.91 25.24
N TYR A 78 23.14 2.04 24.61
CA TYR A 78 24.17 2.12 23.57
C TYR A 78 25.41 2.83 24.10
N ARG A 79 26.60 2.43 23.68
CA ARG A 79 27.86 3.12 23.98
C ARG A 79 27.83 4.55 23.47
N ASP A 80 27.32 4.73 22.25
CA ASP A 80 27.16 6.02 21.60
C ASP A 80 26.10 5.97 20.47
N PHE A 81 25.96 7.10 19.78
CA PHE A 81 25.08 7.22 18.62
C PHE A 81 25.48 6.32 17.44
N ASN A 82 26.78 6.07 17.23
CA ASN A 82 27.25 5.29 16.10
C ASN A 82 26.86 3.82 16.23
N GLU A 83 26.84 3.29 17.45
CA GLU A 83 26.35 1.93 17.71
C GLU A 83 24.86 1.80 17.40
N ALA A 84 24.03 2.74 17.86
CA ALA A 84 22.60 2.77 17.52
C ALA A 84 22.38 2.90 16.00
N ARG A 85 23.16 3.74 15.32
CA ARG A 85 23.10 3.90 13.86
C ARG A 85 23.58 2.65 13.12
N GLN A 86 24.57 1.94 13.64
CA GLN A 86 25.07 0.68 13.08
C GLN A 86 24.01 -0.41 13.17
N GLN A 87 23.37 -0.57 14.33
CA GLN A 87 22.26 -1.51 14.51
C GLN A 87 21.11 -1.24 13.52
N VAL A 88 20.73 0.03 13.32
CA VAL A 88 19.69 0.41 12.34
C VAL A 88 20.12 0.15 10.89
N ARG A 89 21.38 0.42 10.53
CA ARG A 89 21.89 0.12 9.19
C ARG A 89 21.97 -1.38 8.91
N ASP A 90 22.41 -2.16 9.89
CA ASP A 90 22.52 -3.62 9.74
C ASP A 90 21.13 -4.24 9.61
N ALA A 91 20.16 -3.75 10.38
CA ALA A 91 18.76 -4.14 10.23
C ALA A 91 18.14 -3.72 8.89
N GLN A 92 18.43 -2.51 8.38
CA GLN A 92 17.97 -2.04 7.06
C GLN A 92 18.62 -2.80 5.90
N ARG A 93 19.91 -3.15 6.01
CA ARG A 93 20.61 -4.00 5.03
C ARG A 93 20.00 -5.40 4.97
N TRP A 94 19.55 -5.89 6.12
CA TRP A 94 18.92 -7.20 6.26
C TRP A 94 17.47 -7.24 5.75
N GLY A 95 16.77 -6.10 5.75
CA GLY A 95 15.41 -5.99 5.20
C GLY A 95 14.32 -6.54 6.12
N SER A 96 14.57 -6.66 7.44
CA SER A 96 13.53 -7.12 8.38
C SER A 96 12.32 -6.16 8.39
N PRO A 97 11.08 -6.66 8.22
CA PRO A 97 9.88 -5.84 8.25
C PRO A 97 9.66 -5.06 9.55
N LEU A 98 10.09 -5.60 10.70
CA LEU A 98 9.91 -4.94 12.01
C LEU A 98 10.61 -3.58 12.09
N TYR A 99 11.73 -3.42 11.39
CA TYR A 99 12.49 -2.15 11.36
C TYR A 99 12.00 -1.18 10.28
N LEU A 100 11.29 -1.68 9.26
CA LEU A 100 10.62 -0.85 8.25
C LEU A 100 9.25 -0.36 8.72
N SER A 101 8.58 -1.11 9.60
CA SER A 101 7.25 -0.76 10.09
C SER A 101 7.29 0.28 11.22
N SER A 102 8.32 0.23 12.08
CA SER A 102 8.66 1.27 13.05
C SER A 102 8.74 2.65 12.40
N ALA A 103 9.25 2.73 11.15
CA ALA A 103 9.35 3.92 10.30
C ALA A 103 8.01 4.64 10.03
N THR A 104 6.92 3.89 10.06
CA THR A 104 5.60 4.40 9.69
C THR A 104 4.77 4.81 10.92
N GLU A 105 5.15 4.36 12.12
CA GLU A 105 4.44 4.59 13.39
C GLU A 105 4.61 6.02 13.93
N ALA A 106 5.77 6.63 13.72
CA ALA A 106 6.04 8.04 13.97
C ALA A 106 5.09 9.06 13.38
N ARG A 107 4.49 8.72 12.25
CA ARG A 107 3.76 9.69 11.45
C ARG A 107 2.36 9.95 12.02
N ARG A 108 2.11 9.56 13.27
CA ARG A 108 0.83 9.69 13.97
C ARG A 108 0.89 10.98 14.81
N PRO A 109 0.16 12.05 14.46
CA PRO A 109 0.02 13.17 15.38
C PRO A 109 -0.63 12.68 16.68
N ALA A 110 -0.07 13.10 17.81
CA ALA A 110 -0.58 12.73 19.13
C ALA A 110 -2.07 13.13 19.25
N PRO A 111 -2.94 12.28 19.82
CA PRO A 111 -4.32 12.66 20.04
C PRO A 111 -4.37 13.66 21.19
N GLY A 112 -4.57 14.95 20.86
CA GLY A 112 -5.03 15.94 21.85
C GLY A 112 -4.28 17.26 21.94
N ASP A 113 -3.86 17.89 20.84
CA ASP A 113 -3.48 19.32 20.89
C ASP A 113 -4.33 20.15 19.91
N ASN A 114 -5.59 20.34 20.28
CA ASN A 114 -6.49 21.27 19.62
C ASN A 114 -6.40 22.62 20.34
N ARG A 115 -5.34 23.39 20.06
CA ARG A 115 -5.28 24.80 20.42
C ARG A 115 -5.30 25.66 19.16
N ALA A 116 -6.45 26.31 19.02
CA ALA A 116 -6.75 27.33 18.05
C ALA A 116 -5.65 28.40 17.97
N THR A 117 -5.30 28.75 16.74
CA THR A 117 -4.93 30.12 16.36
C THR A 117 -5.56 30.41 15.01
N GLY A 118 -6.73 31.06 15.07
CA GLY A 118 -7.21 31.86 13.96
C GLY A 118 -6.60 33.26 13.98
N GLN A 119 -6.69 33.92 12.82
CA GLN A 119 -6.63 35.35 12.53
C GLN A 119 -5.47 35.85 11.62
N ASN A 120 -5.94 36.25 10.44
CA ASN A 120 -5.67 37.49 9.68
C ASN A 120 -4.48 37.60 8.72
N ALA A 121 -4.81 37.77 7.43
CA ALA A 121 -4.57 38.97 6.61
C ALA A 121 -5.07 38.71 5.15
N THR A 122 -6.24 39.19 4.74
CA THR A 122 -6.51 40.46 4.01
C THR A 122 -5.90 40.60 2.61
N GLY A 123 -6.78 40.63 1.60
CA GLY A 123 -6.84 41.71 0.61
C GLY A 123 -6.19 41.47 -0.76
N HIS A 124 -7.02 41.25 -1.79
CA HIS A 124 -7.02 42.10 -2.99
C HIS A 124 -8.37 42.02 -3.71
N ASP A 125 -8.92 43.20 -3.97
CA ASP A 125 -10.16 43.53 -4.68
C ASP A 125 -9.81 44.08 -6.06
N SER A 126 -10.73 43.90 -7.03
CA SER A 126 -10.89 44.55 -8.35
C SER A 126 -11.35 43.49 -9.37
N GLY A 127 -12.45 43.61 -10.11
CA GLY A 127 -13.41 44.69 -10.31
C GLY A 127 -14.40 44.22 -11.39
N ALA A 128 -15.59 44.80 -11.36
CA ALA A 128 -16.79 44.46 -12.13
C ALA A 128 -16.66 44.53 -13.66
N LEU A 129 -17.59 43.87 -14.38
CA LEU A 129 -18.56 44.53 -15.28
C LEU A 129 -19.62 43.54 -15.81
N GLU A 130 -20.80 44.12 -15.99
CA GLU A 130 -22.14 43.55 -16.10
C GLU A 130 -22.60 43.20 -17.54
N GLN A 131 -23.85 42.69 -17.59
CA GLN A 131 -24.87 42.71 -18.67
C GLN A 131 -24.88 41.47 -19.59
N GLY A 132 -26.00 40.79 -19.85
CA GLY A 132 -27.40 41.00 -19.50
C GLY A 132 -28.29 40.24 -20.50
N THR A 133 -29.49 39.82 -20.06
CA THR A 133 -30.67 39.40 -20.87
C THR A 133 -30.54 38.09 -21.68
N GLY A 134 -31.50 37.17 -21.78
CA GLY A 134 -32.93 37.12 -21.51
C GLY A 134 -33.63 36.33 -22.63
N LEU A 135 -34.71 35.60 -22.31
CA LEU A 135 -35.70 34.92 -23.18
C LEU A 135 -35.38 33.45 -23.55
N GLU A 136 -36.10 32.43 -23.05
CA GLU A 136 -37.50 31.99 -23.39
C GLU A 136 -37.65 31.71 -24.91
N SER A 137 -38.30 30.67 -25.43
CA SER A 137 -39.19 29.59 -24.96
C SER A 137 -39.62 28.80 -26.23
N ALA A 138 -40.07 27.55 -26.04
CA ALA A 138 -40.97 26.77 -26.92
C ALA A 138 -40.49 26.31 -28.32
N ALA A 139 -41.08 25.33 -28.99
CA ALA A 139 -41.73 24.05 -28.68
C ALA A 139 -42.19 23.47 -30.05
N GLN A 140 -42.22 22.14 -30.16
CA GLN A 140 -43.16 21.33 -30.95
C GLN A 140 -43.09 21.19 -32.49
N GLY A 141 -43.40 19.96 -32.91
CA GLY A 141 -43.75 19.49 -34.27
C GLY A 141 -42.66 18.60 -34.87
N GLY A 142 -42.75 17.28 -35.07
CA GLY A 142 -43.90 16.41 -35.29
C GLY A 142 -44.11 16.16 -36.79
N ALA A 143 -43.64 15.03 -37.34
CA ALA A 143 -44.32 14.27 -38.40
C ALA A 143 -43.49 13.06 -38.90
N ASP A 144 -44.19 11.93 -38.89
CA ASP A 144 -44.03 10.67 -39.61
C ASP A 144 -43.62 10.78 -41.09
N GLN A 145 -42.84 9.82 -41.60
CA GLN A 145 -43.26 8.96 -42.73
C GLN A 145 -42.27 7.84 -43.11
N SER A 146 -42.90 6.71 -43.41
CA SER A 146 -42.43 5.42 -43.93
C SER A 146 -41.53 5.41 -45.17
N GLY A 147 -40.70 4.38 -45.32
CA GLY A 147 -40.03 4.09 -46.60
C GLY A 147 -39.16 2.83 -46.61
N SER A 148 -39.78 1.67 -46.84
CA SER A 148 -39.14 0.40 -47.20
C SER A 148 -38.23 0.54 -48.44
N SER A 149 -37.03 -0.06 -48.44
CA SER A 149 -36.63 -1.09 -49.42
C SER A 149 -35.12 -1.43 -49.44
N ARG A 150 -34.87 -2.75 -49.30
CA ARG A 150 -33.90 -3.60 -50.04
C ARG A 150 -32.49 -3.08 -50.32
N GLN A 151 -31.51 -3.62 -49.58
CA GLN A 151 -30.12 -3.77 -50.02
C GLN A 151 -29.98 -4.97 -50.97
N PRO A 152 -29.17 -4.86 -52.04
CA PRO A 152 -28.43 -5.97 -52.59
C PRO A 152 -26.92 -5.85 -52.30
N SER A 153 -26.33 -7.02 -52.14
CA SER A 153 -24.90 -7.34 -52.08
C SER A 153 -24.08 -6.79 -53.25
N ALA A 154 -22.85 -6.37 -52.98
CA ALA A 154 -21.77 -6.41 -53.97
C ALA A 154 -20.39 -6.63 -53.31
N ARG A 155 -19.74 -7.72 -53.72
CA ARG A 155 -18.30 -7.96 -53.60
C ARG A 155 -17.61 -7.22 -54.74
N GLY A 156 -16.46 -6.61 -54.41
CA GLY A 156 -15.27 -6.56 -55.28
C GLY A 156 -15.08 -5.28 -56.11
N THR A 157 -14.12 -4.45 -55.67
CA THR A 157 -13.03 -3.96 -56.53
C THR A 157 -11.86 -3.53 -55.66
N GLU A 158 -10.68 -4.01 -56.04
CA GLU A 158 -9.38 -3.75 -55.45
C GLU A 158 -8.89 -2.32 -55.75
N GLY A 159 -7.99 -1.85 -54.90
CA GLY A 159 -6.86 -1.03 -55.34
C GLY A 159 -7.06 0.48 -55.29
N GLN A 160 -6.87 1.08 -54.11
CA GLN A 160 -6.28 2.42 -54.03
C GLN A 160 -5.59 2.65 -52.67
N ALA A 161 -4.26 2.47 -52.73
CA ALA A 161 -3.22 3.19 -52.00
C ALA A 161 -3.50 3.62 -50.54
N LEU A 162 -3.18 2.71 -49.60
CA LEU A 162 -2.70 3.11 -48.27
C LEU A 162 -1.23 3.54 -48.37
N SER A 163 -1.00 4.69 -49.00
CA SER A 163 0.26 5.44 -48.89
C SER A 163 0.05 6.52 -47.84
N GLY A 164 0.27 6.17 -46.58
CA GLY A 164 0.22 7.14 -45.48
C GLY A 164 0.38 6.47 -44.13
N SER A 165 1.52 6.71 -43.49
CA SER A 165 1.86 6.41 -42.08
C SER A 165 2.45 5.04 -41.71
N GLN A 166 3.34 4.48 -42.55
CA GLN A 166 4.39 3.54 -42.05
C GLN A 166 5.60 4.27 -41.41
N GLY A 167 5.49 5.57 -41.12
CA GLY A 167 6.62 6.44 -40.72
C GLY A 167 6.74 6.82 -39.24
N ALA A 168 5.95 6.25 -38.32
CA ALA A 168 5.93 6.69 -36.90
C ALA A 168 6.36 5.64 -35.87
N LEU A 169 7.05 4.57 -36.31
CA LEU A 169 7.74 3.62 -35.42
C LEU A 169 9.27 3.73 -35.52
N GLY A 170 9.76 4.72 -36.28
CA GLY A 170 11.18 5.01 -36.43
C GLY A 170 11.66 5.98 -35.35
N GLY A 171 12.43 5.46 -34.40
CA GLY A 171 13.34 6.26 -33.57
C GLY A 171 12.69 7.11 -32.48
N LEU A 172 12.00 6.48 -31.52
CA LEU A 172 11.99 7.08 -30.18
C LEU A 172 13.39 6.90 -29.61
N ASP A 173 14.08 8.00 -29.31
CA ASP A 173 15.27 7.91 -28.48
C ASP A 173 14.88 7.25 -27.12
N ALA A 174 15.81 6.48 -26.54
CA ALA A 174 15.51 5.71 -25.35
C ALA A 174 15.07 6.61 -24.18
N ASP A 175 15.59 7.84 -24.11
CA ASP A 175 15.29 8.81 -23.07
C ASP A 175 13.85 9.33 -23.16
N SER A 176 13.34 9.60 -24.36
CA SER A 176 11.94 9.98 -24.62
C SER A 176 10.99 8.82 -24.37
N ALA A 177 11.37 7.60 -24.76
CA ALA A 177 10.59 6.40 -24.45
C ALA A 177 10.47 6.15 -22.93
N LEU A 178 11.56 6.32 -22.19
CA LEU A 178 11.57 6.23 -20.72
C LEU A 178 10.79 7.38 -20.08
N GLY A 179 10.90 8.60 -20.61
CA GLY A 179 10.13 9.75 -20.14
C GLY A 179 8.62 9.56 -20.31
N MET A 180 8.18 9.07 -21.47
CA MET A 180 6.77 8.73 -21.72
C MET A 180 6.29 7.59 -20.83
N HIS A 181 7.10 6.55 -20.64
CA HIS A 181 6.78 5.46 -19.72
C HIS A 181 6.59 5.99 -18.30
N LEU A 182 7.55 6.77 -17.77
CA LEU A 182 7.47 7.36 -16.44
C LEU A 182 6.23 8.24 -16.27
N ALA A 183 5.94 9.10 -17.25
CA ALA A 183 4.76 9.96 -17.22
C ALA A 183 3.46 9.13 -17.18
N GLN A 184 3.39 8.03 -17.95
CA GLN A 184 2.25 7.11 -17.92
C GLN A 184 2.10 6.40 -16.57
N GLU A 185 3.20 5.98 -15.94
CA GLU A 185 3.18 5.36 -14.61
C GLU A 185 2.72 6.35 -13.53
N GLN A 186 3.20 7.60 -13.59
CA GLN A 186 2.78 8.67 -12.69
C GLN A 186 1.28 8.99 -12.82
N ASP A 187 0.77 9.09 -14.05
CA ASP A 187 -0.66 9.32 -14.31
C ASP A 187 -1.52 8.15 -13.82
N ASN A 188 -1.10 6.90 -14.10
CA ASN A 188 -1.77 5.70 -13.60
C ASN A 188 -1.91 5.73 -12.08
N LEU A 189 -0.82 5.98 -11.37
CA LEU A 189 -0.82 6.04 -9.91
C LEU A 189 -1.69 7.19 -9.41
N ALA A 190 -1.45 8.41 -9.88
CA ALA A 190 -2.16 9.61 -9.43
C ALA A 190 -3.67 9.45 -9.55
N ARG A 191 -4.17 8.98 -10.70
CA ARG A 191 -5.61 8.81 -10.92
C ARG A 191 -6.19 7.65 -10.12
N SER A 192 -5.49 6.51 -10.04
CA SER A 192 -5.99 5.35 -9.27
C SER A 192 -6.23 5.70 -7.79
N PHE A 193 -5.37 6.54 -7.20
CA PHE A 193 -5.55 6.99 -5.82
C PHE A 193 -6.51 8.18 -5.68
N ALA A 194 -6.63 9.04 -6.69
CA ALA A 194 -7.58 10.15 -6.67
C ALA A 194 -9.04 9.69 -6.79
N GLU A 195 -9.30 8.62 -7.54
CA GLU A 195 -10.63 8.05 -7.79
C GLU A 195 -11.02 6.97 -6.75
N LEU A 196 -10.16 6.75 -5.76
CA LEU A 196 -10.33 5.68 -4.78
C LEU A 196 -11.47 5.98 -3.80
N ASP A 197 -12.43 5.07 -3.71
CA ASP A 197 -13.47 5.11 -2.67
C ASP A 197 -12.87 4.75 -1.32
N GLN A 198 -12.62 5.77 -0.50
CA GLN A 198 -12.03 5.63 0.83
C GLN A 198 -12.95 4.90 1.81
N ALA A 199 -14.28 5.04 1.65
CA ALA A 199 -15.23 4.37 2.53
C ALA A 199 -15.24 2.87 2.22
N ALA A 200 -15.34 2.50 0.95
CA ALA A 200 -15.26 1.10 0.52
C ALA A 200 -13.92 0.45 0.93
N LEU A 201 -12.79 1.17 0.78
CA LEU A 201 -11.49 0.69 1.24
C LEU A 201 -11.47 0.45 2.75
N GLY A 202 -11.99 1.39 3.55
CA GLY A 202 -12.04 1.26 5.00
C GLY A 202 -12.88 0.07 5.47
N GLU A 203 -14.05 -0.13 4.85
CA GLU A 203 -14.92 -1.27 5.14
C GLU A 203 -14.26 -2.60 4.75
N ALA A 204 -13.64 -2.67 3.57
CA ALA A 204 -12.94 -3.85 3.11
C ALA A 204 -11.74 -4.22 4.00
N ILE A 205 -10.97 -3.24 4.48
CA ILE A 205 -9.86 -3.48 5.44
C ILE A 205 -10.40 -3.94 6.80
N SER A 206 -11.53 -3.38 7.26
CA SER A 206 -12.20 -3.87 8.46
C SER A 206 -12.66 -5.33 8.29
N ALA A 207 -13.24 -5.69 7.14
CA ALA A 207 -13.61 -7.07 6.82
C ALA A 207 -12.37 -7.98 6.76
N LEU A 208 -11.27 -7.49 6.18
CA LEU A 208 -9.98 -8.18 6.16
C LEU A 208 -9.42 -8.46 7.55
N GLY A 209 -9.73 -7.66 8.58
CA GLY A 209 -9.34 -7.97 9.96
C GLY A 209 -10.25 -8.96 10.67
N LYS A 210 -11.53 -8.99 10.33
CA LYS A 210 -12.56 -9.80 11.02
C LYS A 210 -12.75 -11.19 10.43
N ALA A 211 -12.49 -11.36 9.14
CA ALA A 211 -12.70 -12.63 8.46
C ALA A 211 -11.79 -13.72 9.05
N PRO A 212 -12.32 -14.91 9.41
CA PRO A 212 -11.51 -16.01 9.91
C PRO A 212 -10.55 -16.50 8.84
N ARG A 213 -10.97 -16.56 7.58
CA ARG A 213 -10.11 -16.90 6.44
C ARG A 213 -10.21 -15.85 5.34
N VAL A 214 -9.09 -15.62 4.66
CA VAL A 214 -8.99 -14.70 3.54
C VAL A 214 -8.46 -15.45 2.33
N HIS A 215 -9.22 -15.42 1.24
CA HIS A 215 -8.88 -16.09 0.00
C HIS A 215 -8.47 -15.07 -1.05
N LEU A 216 -7.26 -15.18 -1.59
CA LEU A 216 -6.73 -14.34 -2.65
C LEU A 216 -6.87 -15.07 -3.96
N ALA A 217 -7.52 -14.46 -4.96
CA ALA A 217 -7.70 -15.07 -6.26
C ALA A 217 -7.23 -14.15 -7.38
N GLY A 218 -6.58 -14.74 -8.38
CA GLY A 218 -6.25 -14.08 -9.63
C GLY A 218 -6.05 -15.13 -10.71
N PHE A 219 -6.43 -14.81 -11.96
CA PHE A 219 -6.26 -15.74 -13.07
C PHE A 219 -5.32 -15.15 -14.12
N ARG A 220 -4.58 -16.02 -14.81
CA ARG A 220 -3.55 -15.63 -15.78
C ARG A 220 -2.53 -14.66 -15.14
N ASN A 221 -2.36 -13.47 -15.71
CA ASN A 221 -1.41 -12.48 -15.22
C ASN A 221 -1.79 -11.95 -13.83
N SER A 222 -3.09 -11.88 -13.51
CA SER A 222 -3.54 -11.44 -12.18
C SER A 222 -3.11 -12.40 -11.08
N GLN A 223 -2.79 -13.67 -11.41
CA GLN A 223 -2.31 -14.63 -10.41
C GLN A 223 -0.96 -14.23 -9.83
N MET A 224 -0.11 -13.54 -10.60
CA MET A 224 1.14 -12.97 -10.10
C MET A 224 0.88 -11.95 -8.98
N LEU A 225 -0.12 -11.07 -9.19
CA LEU A 225 -0.50 -10.06 -8.21
C LEU A 225 -1.18 -10.67 -6.99
N ALA A 226 -2.03 -11.68 -7.18
CA ALA A 226 -2.68 -12.39 -6.09
C ALA A 226 -1.64 -13.14 -5.24
N SER A 227 -0.65 -13.76 -5.88
CA SER A 227 0.49 -14.42 -5.21
C SER A 227 1.34 -13.43 -4.42
N PHE A 228 1.62 -12.24 -4.99
CA PHE A 228 2.34 -11.17 -4.30
C PHE A 228 1.55 -10.67 -3.08
N PHE A 229 0.25 -10.41 -3.24
CA PHE A 229 -0.61 -9.95 -2.16
C PHE A 229 -0.73 -10.99 -1.05
N HIS A 230 -0.91 -12.26 -1.41
CA HIS A 230 -0.87 -13.39 -0.48
C HIS A 230 0.42 -13.40 0.34
N ARG A 231 1.59 -13.25 -0.31
CA ARG A 231 2.89 -13.20 0.38
C ARG A 231 2.99 -12.06 1.39
N GLN A 232 2.46 -10.88 1.07
CA GLN A 232 2.48 -9.75 1.99
C GLN A 232 1.53 -9.98 3.17
N LEU A 233 0.30 -10.45 2.90
CA LEU A 233 -0.72 -10.64 3.94
C LEU A 233 -0.44 -11.79 4.89
N GLN A 234 0.17 -12.89 4.43
CA GLN A 234 0.50 -14.02 5.31
C GLN A 234 1.49 -13.62 6.43
N LEU A 235 2.28 -12.56 6.24
CA LEU A 235 3.16 -12.00 7.27
C LEU A 235 2.39 -11.16 8.31
N LEU A 236 1.23 -10.63 7.94
CA LEU A 236 0.45 -9.71 8.76
C LEU A 236 -0.73 -10.38 9.48
N ARG A 237 -1.30 -11.45 8.91
CA ARG A 237 -2.40 -12.20 9.53
C ARG A 237 -2.36 -13.70 9.21
N PRO A 238 -2.95 -14.56 10.05
CA PRO A 238 -3.10 -15.98 9.75
C PRO A 238 -4.18 -16.24 8.68
N ASP A 239 -4.21 -17.49 8.20
CA ASP A 239 -5.27 -18.06 7.38
C ASP A 239 -5.57 -17.27 6.09
N VAL A 240 -4.49 -16.94 5.37
CA VAL A 240 -4.53 -16.36 4.03
C VAL A 240 -4.24 -17.48 3.03
N GLN A 241 -5.13 -17.72 2.08
CA GLN A 241 -5.00 -18.77 1.07
C GLN A 241 -4.97 -18.17 -0.34
N LEU A 242 -4.19 -18.77 -1.24
CA LEU A 242 -4.13 -18.37 -2.65
C LEU A 242 -4.94 -19.36 -3.50
N LEU A 243 -5.87 -18.86 -4.30
CA LEU A 243 -6.77 -19.65 -5.15
C LEU A 243 -6.51 -19.42 -6.65
N PRO A 244 -6.51 -20.47 -7.48
CA PRO A 244 -6.25 -21.85 -7.09
C PRO A 244 -4.78 -22.02 -6.70
N ARG A 245 -4.48 -22.98 -5.83
CA ARG A 245 -3.08 -23.34 -5.54
C ARG A 245 -2.42 -24.02 -6.75
N PRO A 246 -1.09 -23.95 -6.90
CA PRO A 246 -0.37 -24.64 -7.97
C PRO A 246 -0.73 -26.13 -8.00
N GLY A 247 -1.24 -26.60 -9.15
CA GLY A 247 -1.62 -28.00 -9.35
C GLY A 247 -3.05 -28.37 -8.91
N GLN A 248 -3.85 -27.41 -8.43
CA GLN A 248 -5.25 -27.65 -8.03
C GLN A 248 -6.26 -27.04 -8.99
N THR A 249 -7.51 -27.46 -8.86
CA THR A 249 -8.65 -26.85 -9.54
C THR A 249 -9.42 -25.93 -8.59
N LEU A 250 -10.07 -24.89 -9.14
CA LEU A 250 -10.80 -23.91 -8.33
C LEU A 250 -11.92 -24.53 -7.48
N GLY A 251 -12.57 -25.60 -7.97
CA GLY A 251 -13.67 -26.25 -7.25
C GLY A 251 -13.23 -26.93 -5.94
N GLU A 252 -11.99 -27.45 -5.88
CA GLU A 252 -11.43 -28.07 -4.68
C GLU A 252 -11.22 -27.04 -3.56
N ASP A 253 -10.92 -25.79 -3.89
CA ASP A 253 -10.74 -24.73 -2.91
C ASP A 253 -12.07 -24.04 -2.56
N LEU A 254 -12.95 -23.82 -3.56
CA LEU A 254 -14.21 -23.10 -3.35
C LEU A 254 -15.20 -23.82 -2.45
N VAL A 255 -15.10 -25.15 -2.29
CA VAL A 255 -15.98 -25.90 -1.39
C VAL A 255 -15.83 -25.46 0.06
N ASP A 256 -14.64 -24.98 0.45
CA ASP A 256 -14.32 -24.60 1.81
C ASP A 256 -14.63 -23.12 2.11
N VAL A 257 -14.97 -22.32 1.10
CA VAL A 257 -15.32 -20.90 1.26
C VAL A 257 -16.66 -20.78 2.02
N GLY A 258 -16.63 -20.03 3.12
CA GLY A 258 -17.77 -19.83 4.02
C GLY A 258 -18.30 -18.40 4.03
N ALA A 259 -19.50 -18.21 4.59
CA ALA A 259 -20.18 -16.92 4.66
C ALA A 259 -19.42 -15.83 5.42
N ASP A 260 -18.57 -16.23 6.38
CA ASP A 260 -17.76 -15.30 7.18
C ASP A 260 -16.40 -14.99 6.54
N ASP A 261 -16.03 -15.70 5.47
CA ASP A 261 -14.74 -15.50 4.80
C ASP A 261 -14.75 -14.24 3.93
N LEU A 262 -13.55 -13.72 3.67
CA LEU A 262 -13.31 -12.68 2.68
C LEU A 262 -12.60 -13.26 1.46
N VAL A 263 -13.13 -13.00 0.27
CA VAL A 263 -12.48 -13.32 -1.00
C VAL A 263 -12.04 -12.05 -1.69
N ILE A 264 -10.73 -11.94 -1.94
CA ILE A 264 -10.12 -10.82 -2.64
C ILE A 264 -9.78 -11.28 -4.06
N LEU A 265 -10.50 -10.77 -5.06
CA LEU A 265 -10.32 -11.10 -6.46
C LEU A 265 -9.58 -9.99 -7.21
N ILE A 266 -8.47 -10.32 -7.84
CA ILE A 266 -7.76 -9.43 -8.78
C ILE A 266 -8.17 -9.79 -10.21
N ALA A 267 -8.92 -8.90 -10.87
CA ALA A 267 -9.53 -9.14 -12.18
C ALA A 267 -9.25 -7.99 -13.17
N LEU A 268 -7.99 -7.94 -13.62
CA LEU A 268 -7.50 -6.98 -14.62
C LEU A 268 -7.81 -7.43 -16.07
N ARG A 269 -7.42 -6.64 -17.07
CA ARG A 269 -7.70 -6.90 -18.49
C ARG A 269 -7.34 -8.34 -18.90
N ARG A 270 -8.08 -8.87 -19.89
CA ARG A 270 -7.98 -10.27 -20.37
C ARG A 270 -8.46 -11.29 -19.34
N ARG A 271 -9.59 -10.98 -18.69
CA ARG A 271 -10.33 -11.83 -17.75
C ARG A 271 -10.74 -13.16 -18.37
N THR A 272 -10.90 -14.18 -17.54
CA THR A 272 -11.38 -15.51 -17.93
C THR A 272 -12.85 -15.71 -17.48
N GLY A 273 -13.41 -16.88 -17.76
CA GLY A 273 -14.71 -17.27 -17.19
C GLY A 273 -14.63 -17.61 -15.70
N GLN A 274 -13.42 -17.87 -15.16
CA GLN A 274 -13.23 -18.30 -13.78
C GLN A 274 -13.55 -17.20 -12.78
N GLU A 275 -13.32 -15.93 -13.12
CA GLU A 275 -13.67 -14.75 -12.32
C GLU A 275 -15.16 -14.73 -12.00
N THR A 276 -16.00 -14.90 -13.03
CA THR A 276 -17.46 -14.93 -12.85
C THR A 276 -17.89 -16.15 -12.05
N SER A 277 -17.37 -17.34 -12.37
CA SER A 277 -17.70 -18.57 -11.63
C SER A 277 -17.32 -18.48 -10.15
N LEU A 278 -16.17 -17.87 -9.83
CA LEU A 278 -15.73 -17.64 -8.46
C LEU A 278 -16.71 -16.71 -7.72
N LEU A 279 -17.02 -15.55 -8.29
CA LEU A 279 -17.92 -14.59 -7.65
C LEU A 279 -19.35 -15.14 -7.49
N ASP A 280 -19.83 -15.90 -8.46
CA ASP A 280 -21.13 -16.58 -8.36
C ASP A 280 -21.16 -17.58 -7.21
N CYS A 281 -20.08 -18.35 -7.03
CA CYS A 281 -19.94 -19.28 -5.90
C CYS A 281 -19.89 -18.54 -4.56
N CYS A 282 -19.05 -17.49 -4.45
CA CYS A 282 -18.98 -16.66 -3.25
C CYS A 282 -20.35 -16.09 -2.87
N ARG A 283 -21.12 -15.59 -3.85
CA ARG A 283 -22.46 -15.06 -3.63
C ARG A 283 -23.44 -16.12 -3.13
N GLN A 284 -23.37 -17.34 -3.67
CA GLN A 284 -24.20 -18.47 -3.23
C GLN A 284 -23.87 -18.89 -1.79
N GLN A 285 -22.59 -18.83 -1.40
CA GLN A 285 -22.11 -19.18 -0.07
C GLN A 285 -22.22 -18.03 0.95
N GLY A 286 -22.52 -16.80 0.48
CA GLY A 286 -22.62 -15.60 1.32
C GLY A 286 -21.28 -14.96 1.69
N ALA A 287 -20.17 -15.41 1.10
CA ALA A 287 -18.84 -14.87 1.37
C ALA A 287 -18.72 -13.43 0.85
N LYS A 288 -18.00 -12.59 1.60
CA LYS A 288 -17.75 -11.20 1.21
C LYS A 288 -16.64 -11.10 0.18
N THR A 289 -16.74 -10.12 -0.72
CA THR A 289 -15.85 -9.98 -1.86
C THR A 289 -15.26 -8.58 -1.99
N LEU A 290 -13.94 -8.51 -2.13
CA LEU A 290 -13.19 -7.30 -2.50
C LEU A 290 -12.58 -7.49 -3.88
N LEU A 291 -12.88 -6.59 -4.82
CA LEU A 291 -12.38 -6.64 -6.18
C LEU A 291 -11.30 -5.59 -6.39
N LEU A 292 -10.13 -6.00 -6.89
CA LEU A 292 -9.13 -5.11 -7.46
C LEU A 292 -9.16 -5.27 -8.98
N VAL A 293 -9.61 -4.23 -9.68
CA VAL A 293 -9.95 -4.29 -11.10
C VAL A 293 -9.38 -3.12 -11.86
N ASP A 294 -9.41 -3.21 -13.20
CA ASP A 294 -9.07 -2.10 -14.07
C ASP A 294 -10.33 -1.37 -14.60
N PRO A 295 -10.21 -0.15 -15.15
CA PRO A 295 -11.35 0.63 -15.67
C PRO A 295 -12.17 -0.05 -16.75
N THR A 296 -11.63 -1.06 -17.45
CA THR A 296 -12.37 -1.82 -18.47
C THR A 296 -13.21 -2.94 -17.87
N CYS A 297 -13.13 -3.19 -16.56
CA CYS A 297 -13.86 -4.26 -15.92
C CYS A 297 -15.37 -3.95 -15.91
N PRO A 298 -16.21 -4.84 -16.49
CA PRO A 298 -17.64 -4.60 -16.62
C PRO A 298 -18.30 -4.51 -15.24
N THR A 299 -19.38 -3.73 -15.16
CA THR A 299 -20.19 -3.57 -13.94
C THR A 299 -20.93 -4.85 -13.55
N THR A 300 -21.09 -5.79 -14.48
CA THR A 300 -21.66 -7.12 -14.22
C THR A 300 -20.75 -7.99 -13.35
N LEU A 301 -19.44 -7.72 -13.33
CA LEU A 301 -18.52 -8.33 -12.39
C LEU A 301 -18.59 -7.54 -11.07
N ALA A 302 -19.56 -7.91 -10.24
CA ALA A 302 -19.89 -7.22 -9.00
C ALA A 302 -19.37 -7.98 -7.78
N GLY A 303 -18.90 -7.23 -6.79
CA GLY A 303 -18.68 -7.72 -5.42
C GLY A 303 -18.99 -6.62 -4.42
N ASP A 304 -18.80 -6.91 -3.13
CA ASP A 304 -19.19 -6.02 -2.03
C ASP A 304 -18.40 -4.71 -2.06
N TRP A 305 -17.11 -4.79 -2.36
CA TRP A 305 -16.24 -3.63 -2.52
C TRP A 305 -15.42 -3.73 -3.81
N ARG A 306 -15.21 -2.58 -4.47
CA ARG A 306 -14.45 -2.48 -5.72
C ARG A 306 -13.42 -1.37 -5.63
N LEU A 307 -12.17 -1.70 -5.90
CA LEU A 307 -11.06 -0.77 -6.02
C LEU A 307 -10.54 -0.82 -7.45
N GLU A 308 -10.46 0.35 -8.08
CA GLU A 308 -10.02 0.46 -9.46
C GLU A 308 -8.55 0.91 -9.53
N ALA A 309 -7.74 0.17 -10.29
CA ALA A 309 -6.34 0.46 -10.56
C ALA A 309 -6.12 0.55 -12.06
N ARG A 310 -5.59 1.68 -12.51
CA ARG A 310 -5.26 1.91 -13.92
C ARG A 310 -4.01 1.14 -14.31
N VAL A 311 -4.11 0.45 -15.45
CA VAL A 311 -3.05 -0.45 -15.99
C VAL A 311 -2.59 -0.05 -17.40
N ALA A 312 -2.86 1.20 -17.79
CA ALA A 312 -2.51 1.71 -19.12
C ALA A 312 -0.99 1.72 -19.30
N SER A 313 -0.53 1.52 -20.54
CA SER A 313 0.88 1.45 -20.88
C SER A 313 1.06 1.86 -22.33
N ALA A 314 2.23 2.43 -22.65
CA ALA A 314 2.64 2.74 -24.02
C ALA A 314 3.05 1.47 -24.82
N SER A 315 2.87 0.29 -24.23
CA SER A 315 3.25 -1.02 -24.75
C SER A 315 2.04 -1.97 -24.79
N PRO A 316 2.08 -3.06 -25.59
CA PRO A 316 1.05 -4.11 -25.54
C PRO A 316 0.92 -4.84 -24.18
N PHE A 317 1.84 -4.58 -23.25
CA PHE A 317 1.83 -5.10 -21.88
C PHE A 317 1.23 -4.09 -20.92
N ASP A 318 0.38 -4.58 -20.03
CA ASP A 318 -0.23 -3.79 -18.96
C ASP A 318 0.82 -3.31 -17.95
N SER A 319 0.64 -2.11 -17.41
CA SER A 319 1.36 -1.69 -16.20
C SER A 319 0.67 -2.23 -14.95
N TYR A 320 1.44 -2.74 -14.01
CA TYR A 320 0.95 -3.21 -12.71
C TYR A 320 1.38 -2.32 -11.54
N ALA A 321 2.00 -1.16 -11.80
CA ALA A 321 2.51 -0.28 -10.73
C ALA A 321 1.40 0.17 -9.79
N SER A 322 0.25 0.61 -10.32
CA SER A 322 -0.91 1.00 -9.51
C SER A 322 -1.49 -0.16 -8.72
N CYS A 323 -1.51 -1.38 -9.28
CA CYS A 323 -2.01 -2.57 -8.58
C CYS A 323 -1.11 -2.94 -7.40
N LEU A 324 0.21 -2.99 -7.62
CA LEU A 324 1.20 -3.25 -6.58
C LEU A 324 1.18 -2.17 -5.49
N SER A 325 1.04 -0.90 -5.89
CA SER A 325 0.91 0.22 -4.95
C SER A 325 -0.37 0.12 -4.13
N MET A 326 -1.50 -0.26 -4.75
CA MET A 326 -2.78 -0.48 -4.03
C MET A 326 -2.66 -1.65 -3.04
N ILE A 327 -2.07 -2.77 -3.45
CA ILE A 327 -1.79 -3.93 -2.57
C ILE A 327 -0.95 -3.49 -1.37
N GLN A 328 0.13 -2.75 -1.63
CA GLN A 328 1.01 -2.24 -0.58
C GLN A 328 0.30 -1.26 0.35
N ALA A 329 -0.57 -0.38 -0.19
CA ALA A 329 -1.38 0.54 0.59
C ALA A 329 -2.36 -0.21 1.50
N ILE A 330 -3.07 -1.22 0.98
CA ILE A 330 -3.97 -2.08 1.78
C ILE A 330 -3.20 -2.75 2.92
N CYS A 331 -2.06 -3.38 2.63
CA CYS A 331 -1.23 -4.03 3.65
C CYS A 331 -0.74 -3.03 4.70
N THR A 332 -0.30 -1.83 4.27
CA THR A 332 0.19 -0.78 5.17
C THR A 332 -0.92 -0.25 6.08
N ILE A 333 -2.10 0.02 5.53
CA ILE A 333 -3.24 0.50 6.31
C ILE A 333 -3.72 -0.60 7.26
N PHE A 334 -3.80 -1.84 6.80
CA PHE A 334 -4.13 -3.00 7.63
C PHE A 334 -3.16 -3.16 8.80
N TYR A 335 -1.85 -3.12 8.53
CA TYR A 335 -0.80 -3.14 9.57
C TYR A 335 -1.01 -2.03 10.60
N ARG A 336 -1.22 -0.79 10.14
CA ARG A 336 -1.40 0.36 11.04
C ARG A 336 -2.66 0.28 11.90
N GLN A 337 -3.72 -0.35 11.41
CA GLN A 337 -4.95 -0.57 12.16
C GLN A 337 -4.85 -1.75 13.15
N ASN A 338 -3.95 -2.70 12.91
CA ASN A 338 -3.82 -3.95 13.67
C ASN A 338 -2.39 -4.16 14.20
N ILE A 339 -1.78 -3.06 14.64
CA ILE A 339 -0.34 -2.95 14.89
C ILE A 339 0.19 -4.01 15.86
N ASP A 340 -0.47 -4.19 17.00
CA ASP A 340 -0.01 -5.08 18.06
C ASP A 340 -0.04 -6.54 17.59
N THR A 341 -1.15 -6.95 16.96
CA THR A 341 -1.32 -8.30 16.40
C THR A 341 -0.34 -8.57 15.26
N CYS A 342 -0.13 -7.61 14.36
CA CYS A 342 0.80 -7.76 13.25
C CYS A 342 2.25 -7.84 13.73
N GLN A 343 2.66 -6.97 14.66
CA GLN A 343 4.01 -7.00 15.24
C GLN A 343 4.27 -8.29 16.01
N GLN A 344 3.27 -8.81 16.73
CA GLN A 344 3.38 -10.10 17.40
C GLN A 344 3.62 -11.22 16.39
N ARG A 345 2.82 -11.28 15.33
CA ARG A 345 2.98 -12.29 14.27
C ARG A 345 4.33 -12.17 13.57
N LEU A 346 4.78 -10.96 13.23
CA LEU A 346 6.08 -10.76 12.59
C LEU A 346 7.23 -11.24 13.47
N ARG A 347 7.16 -11.01 14.80
CA ARG A 347 8.14 -11.54 15.75
C ARG A 347 8.14 -13.07 15.80
N GLU A 348 6.96 -13.70 15.75
CA GLU A 348 6.85 -15.16 15.69
C GLU A 348 7.47 -15.73 14.41
N VAL A 349 7.24 -15.08 13.26
CA VAL A 349 7.86 -15.45 11.98
C VAL A 349 9.38 -15.30 12.05
N GLU A 350 9.89 -14.19 12.58
CA GLU A 350 11.34 -13.99 12.71
C GLU A 350 11.99 -15.01 13.66
N ALA A 351 11.36 -15.31 14.78
CA ALA A 351 11.84 -16.35 15.70
C ALA A 351 11.89 -17.74 15.02
N LEU A 352 10.93 -18.04 14.14
CA LEU A 352 10.93 -19.27 13.35
C LEU A 352 12.06 -19.27 12.30
N HIS A 353 12.25 -18.18 11.56
CA HIS A 353 13.35 -18.06 10.61
C HIS A 353 14.71 -18.30 11.27
N ASP A 354 14.92 -17.73 12.47
CA ASP A 354 16.14 -17.95 13.25
C ASP A 354 16.28 -19.43 13.65
N SER A 355 15.20 -20.05 14.13
CA SER A 355 15.21 -21.45 14.57
C SER A 355 15.45 -22.45 13.44
N LEU A 356 15.05 -22.10 12.22
CA LEU A 356 15.16 -22.92 11.02
C LEU A 356 16.42 -22.62 10.19
N ASP A 357 17.22 -21.61 10.59
CA ASP A 357 18.37 -21.10 9.83
C ASP A 357 18.02 -20.75 8.37
N GLU A 358 16.80 -20.24 8.15
CA GLU A 358 16.29 -19.94 6.81
C GLU A 358 16.88 -18.64 6.24
N LEU A 359 17.36 -17.76 7.13
CA LEU A 359 17.93 -16.47 6.77
C LEU A 359 19.25 -16.24 7.53
N SER A 360 20.37 -16.32 6.82
CA SER A 360 21.71 -16.17 7.39
C SER A 360 22.03 -14.72 7.83
N ARG A 361 22.15 -14.50 9.14
CA ARG A 361 22.70 -13.25 9.70
C ARG A 361 24.21 -13.21 9.44
N LEU A 362 24.64 -12.56 8.35
CA LEU A 362 26.07 -12.40 7.99
C LEU A 362 26.79 -11.33 8.81
#